data_AF-A0A1Y3EPB8-F1
#
_entry.id   AF-A0A1Y3EPB8-F1
#
_cell.length_a   1.000
_cell.length_b   1.000
_cell.length_c   1.000
_cell.angle_alpha   90.00
_cell.angle_beta   90.00
_cell.angle_gamma   90.00
#
_symmetry.space_group_name_H-M   'P 1'
#
loop_
_entity.id
_entity.type
_entity.pdbx_description
1 polymer ?
#
loop_
_entity_poly.entity_id
_entity_poly.type
_entity_poly.pdbx_seq_one_letter_code
_entity_poly.pdbx_strand_id
1 'polypeptide(L)'
;TSRRRPYIFCLPPPNITGDLHLGHALTVAIEDAIARKHRMCGDAVFWIPGFDHAGLATQLVVENMLFNKNGILRKEMSREDFVRACDVWKTERMASIENQLIKLGSSLSWQRTFYTMDT
;
A
#
# COMPACT_ATOMS: atom_id res chain seq x y z
N THR A 1 12.20 33.03 9.86
CA THR A 1 12.37 31.64 10.31
C THR A 1 13.10 30.87 9.22
N SER A 2 14.25 30.26 9.52
CA SER A 2 15.01 29.47 8.54
C SER A 2 14.13 28.35 7.98
N ARG A 3 13.99 28.26 6.65
CA ARG A 3 13.18 27.24 5.98
C ARG A 3 13.92 25.90 6.10
N ARG A 4 13.32 24.91 6.76
CA ARG A 4 13.89 23.55 6.85
C ARG A 4 14.09 22.99 5.44
N ARG A 5 15.21 22.31 5.19
CA ARG A 5 15.49 21.65 3.92
C ARG A 5 14.52 20.46 3.74
N PRO A 6 13.81 20.34 2.61
CA PRO A 6 12.92 19.21 2.39
C PRO A 6 13.71 17.94 2.05
N TYR A 7 13.28 16.82 2.59
CA TYR A 7 13.75 15.48 2.23
C TYR A 7 12.54 14.60 1.92
N ILE A 8 12.33 14.29 0.65
CA ILE A 8 11.09 13.69 0.14
C ILE A 8 11.42 12.40 -0.60
N PHE A 9 10.74 11.33 -0.24
CA PHE A 9 10.85 10.05 -0.93
C PHE A 9 9.58 9.22 -0.71
N CYS A 10 9.35 8.23 -1.57
CA CYS A 10 8.19 7.36 -1.47
C CYS A 10 8.59 6.01 -0.89
N LEU A 11 7.72 5.43 -0.06
CA LEU A 11 7.72 3.99 0.16
C LEU A 11 7.43 3.33 -1.20
N PRO A 12 8.24 2.36 -1.66
CA PRO A 12 7.89 1.54 -2.81
C PRO A 12 6.50 0.93 -2.57
N PRO A 13 5.48 1.29 -3.37
CA PRO A 13 4.10 0.99 -3.03
C PRO A 13 3.88 -0.53 -3.04
N PRO A 14 3.48 -1.16 -1.92
CA PRO A 14 3.16 -2.58 -1.92
C PRO A 14 1.96 -2.87 -2.82
N ASN A 15 2.01 -4.00 -3.51
CA ASN A 15 0.90 -4.53 -4.27
C ASN A 15 -0.24 -4.93 -3.33
N ILE A 16 -1.48 -4.63 -3.69
CA ILE A 16 -2.66 -5.05 -2.93
C ILE A 16 -3.01 -6.54 -3.13
N THR A 17 -2.04 -7.41 -3.38
CA THR A 17 -2.23 -8.83 -3.71
C THR A 17 -2.20 -9.76 -2.49
N GLY A 18 -1.88 -9.24 -1.31
CA GLY A 18 -1.78 -10.02 -0.07
C GLY A 18 -1.25 -9.18 1.09
N ASP A 19 -0.95 -9.83 2.20
CA ASP A 19 -0.34 -9.17 3.37
C ASP A 19 1.18 -9.02 3.21
N LEU A 20 1.75 -8.05 3.93
CA LEU A 20 3.19 -7.84 3.97
C LEU A 20 3.93 -9.02 4.62
N HIS A 21 5.11 -9.32 4.09
CA HIS A 21 6.04 -10.35 4.58
C HIS A 21 7.37 -9.73 5.07
N LEU A 22 8.29 -10.54 5.61
CA LEU A 22 9.57 -10.06 6.19
C LEU A 22 10.42 -9.21 5.25
N GLY A 23 10.44 -9.51 3.95
CA GLY A 23 11.11 -8.63 2.96
C GLY A 23 10.58 -7.18 2.96
N HIS A 24 9.27 -6.98 3.10
CA HIS A 24 8.69 -5.64 3.24
C HIS A 24 9.09 -5.00 4.57
N ALA A 25 9.06 -5.77 5.66
CA ALA A 25 9.46 -5.28 6.98
C ALA A 25 10.92 -4.80 6.98
N LEU A 26 11.83 -5.50 6.29
CA LEU A 26 13.22 -5.09 6.13
C LEU A 26 13.35 -3.74 5.41
N THR A 27 12.68 -3.59 4.26
CA THR A 27 12.69 -2.33 3.49
C THR A 27 12.16 -1.17 4.32
N VAL A 28 11.01 -1.37 4.97
CA VAL A 28 10.37 -0.37 5.83
C VAL A 28 11.28 0.04 6.98
N ALA A 29 11.97 -0.91 7.62
CA ALA A 29 12.89 -0.61 8.71
C ALA A 29 14.08 0.26 8.27
N ILE A 30 14.65 -0.02 7.09
CA ILE A 30 15.77 0.75 6.53
C ILE A 30 15.31 2.17 6.18
N GLU A 31 14.20 2.29 5.47
CA GLU A 31 13.64 3.59 5.06
C GLU A 31 13.21 4.45 6.26
N ASP A 32 12.61 3.84 7.27
CA ASP A 32 12.20 4.54 8.49
C ASP A 32 13.41 5.07 9.26
N ALA A 33 14.50 4.30 9.33
CA ALA A 33 15.75 4.74 9.95
C ALA A 33 16.35 5.96 9.23
N ILE A 34 16.32 5.96 7.89
CA ILE A 34 16.76 7.10 7.06
C ILE A 34 15.86 8.31 7.33
N ALA A 35 14.54 8.14 7.30
CA ALA A 35 13.58 9.21 7.57
C ALA A 35 13.80 9.84 8.95
N ARG A 36 13.96 9.02 9.99
CA ARG A 36 14.20 9.48 11.36
C ARG A 36 15.51 10.24 11.48
N LYS A 37 16.59 9.73 10.89
CA LYS A 37 17.89 10.42 10.88
C LYS A 37 17.76 11.82 10.27
N HIS A 38 17.13 11.95 9.10
CA HIS A 38 16.93 13.25 8.46
C HIS A 38 16.08 14.21 9.32
N ARG A 39 15.01 13.72 9.97
CA ARG A 39 14.23 14.54 10.92
C ARG A 39 15.08 15.03 12.09
N MET A 40 15.93 14.16 12.65
CA MET A 40 16.84 14.51 13.74
C MET A 40 17.91 15.52 13.29
N CYS A 41 18.29 15.52 12.01
CA CYS A 41 19.19 16.51 11.41
C CYS A 41 18.51 17.85 11.06
N GLY A 42 17.22 18.00 11.33
CA GLY A 42 16.47 19.26 11.12
C GLY A 42 15.82 19.40 9.74
N ASP A 43 15.85 18.34 8.91
CA ASP A 43 15.17 18.33 7.61
C ASP A 43 13.64 18.20 7.79
N ALA A 44 12.89 18.76 6.85
CA ALA A 44 11.45 18.52 6.71
C ALA A 44 11.24 17.25 5.88
N VAL A 45 11.04 16.12 6.57
CA VAL A 45 10.96 14.79 5.94
C VAL A 45 9.52 14.44 5.54
N PHE A 46 9.35 14.05 4.27
CA PHE A 46 8.12 13.48 3.74
C PHE A 46 8.43 12.11 3.13
N TRP A 47 8.25 11.05 3.94
CA TRP A 47 8.25 9.67 3.46
C TRP A 47 6.80 9.30 3.12
N ILE A 48 6.50 9.23 1.83
CA ILE A 48 5.13 9.16 1.30
C ILE A 48 4.71 7.71 1.12
N PRO A 49 3.65 7.23 1.81
CA PRO A 49 3.08 5.92 1.57
C PRO A 49 2.29 5.88 0.26
N GLY A 50 2.22 4.71 -0.35
CA GLY A 50 1.33 4.48 -1.48
C GLY A 50 0.98 3.01 -1.64
N PHE A 51 0.00 2.71 -2.50
CA PHE A 51 -0.45 1.35 -2.78
C PHE A 51 -0.54 1.12 -4.29
N ASP A 52 -0.06 -0.03 -4.75
CA ASP A 52 -0.12 -0.40 -6.17
C ASP A 52 -1.31 -1.32 -6.44
N HIS A 53 -2.10 -0.94 -7.44
CA HIS A 53 -3.20 -1.73 -7.97
C HIS A 53 -2.75 -3.07 -8.55
N ALA A 54 -1.50 -3.18 -9.02
CA ALA A 54 -0.87 -4.39 -9.54
C ALA A 54 -1.66 -5.13 -10.64
N GLY A 55 -2.55 -4.42 -11.36
CA GLY A 55 -3.33 -4.88 -12.52
C GLY A 55 -3.72 -6.37 -12.51
N LEU A 56 -3.03 -7.16 -13.36
CA LEU A 56 -3.27 -8.59 -13.54
C LEU A 56 -3.09 -9.41 -12.26
N ALA A 57 -2.14 -9.05 -11.40
CA ALA A 57 -1.89 -9.78 -10.17
C ALA A 57 -3.09 -9.67 -9.21
N THR A 58 -3.65 -8.47 -9.06
CA THR A 58 -4.86 -8.27 -8.25
C THR A 58 -6.05 -9.00 -8.84
N GLN A 59 -6.23 -8.94 -10.16
CA GLN A 59 -7.26 -9.70 -10.86
C GLN A 59 -7.18 -11.21 -10.52
N LEU A 60 -6.01 -11.83 -10.66
CA LEU A 60 -5.84 -13.26 -10.41
C LEU A 60 -6.13 -13.63 -8.95
N VAL A 61 -5.72 -12.79 -8.00
CA VAL A 61 -6.00 -13.03 -6.57
C VAL A 61 -7.49 -12.91 -6.27
N VAL A 62 -8.18 -11.92 -6.84
CA VAL A 62 -9.63 -11.75 -6.68
C VAL A 62 -10.40 -12.91 -7.33
N GLU A 63 -10.00 -13.35 -8.52
CA GLU A 63 -10.58 -14.52 -9.20
C GLU A 63 -10.45 -15.78 -8.34
N ASN A 64 -9.26 -16.06 -7.82
CA ASN A 64 -9.03 -17.19 -6.92
C ASN A 64 -9.84 -17.07 -5.63
N MET A 65 -9.96 -15.87 -5.06
CA MET A 65 -10.77 -15.62 -3.86
C MET A 65 -12.26 -15.90 -4.10
N LEU A 66 -12.81 -15.42 -5.22
CA LEU A 66 -14.22 -15.64 -5.59
C LEU A 66 -14.52 -17.12 -5.82
N PHE A 67 -13.62 -17.82 -6.51
CA PHE A 67 -13.75 -19.25 -6.73
C PHE A 67 -13.68 -20.03 -5.41
N ASN A 68 -12.70 -19.73 -4.55
CA ASN A 68 -12.52 -20.44 -3.29
C ASN A 68 -13.64 -20.19 -2.27
N LYS A 69 -14.23 -18.99 -2.25
CA LYS A 69 -15.32 -18.65 -1.32
C LYS A 69 -16.67 -19.12 -1.81
N ASN A 70 -16.97 -18.92 -3.10
CA ASN A 70 -18.33 -19.02 -3.63
C ASN A 70 -18.45 -19.98 -4.84
N GLY A 71 -17.35 -20.54 -5.32
CA GLY A 71 -17.32 -21.38 -6.53
C GLY A 71 -17.55 -20.60 -7.84
N ILE A 72 -17.50 -19.26 -7.80
CA ILE A 72 -17.84 -18.40 -8.93
C ILE A 72 -16.61 -18.19 -9.82
N LEU A 73 -16.77 -18.37 -11.12
CA LEU A 73 -15.76 -18.03 -12.12
C LEU A 73 -15.99 -16.61 -12.64
N ARG A 74 -14.92 -15.85 -12.91
CA ARG A 74 -15.04 -14.48 -13.47
C ARG A 74 -15.93 -14.40 -14.71
N LYS A 75 -15.84 -15.39 -15.59
CA LYS A 75 -16.60 -15.44 -16.84
C LYS A 75 -18.13 -15.52 -16.62
N GLU A 76 -18.55 -15.84 -15.40
CA GLU A 76 -19.96 -15.95 -14.99
C GLU A 76 -20.47 -14.62 -14.40
N MET A 77 -19.62 -13.60 -14.29
CA MET A 77 -19.93 -12.29 -13.71
C MET A 77 -19.91 -11.19 -14.76
N SER A 78 -20.69 -10.12 -14.53
CA SER A 78 -20.54 -8.90 -15.31
C SER A 78 -19.21 -8.20 -14.98
N ARG A 79 -18.75 -7.33 -15.89
CA ARG A 79 -17.55 -6.51 -15.66
C ARG A 79 -17.73 -5.63 -14.43
N GLU A 80 -18.92 -5.06 -14.29
CA GLU A 80 -19.28 -4.14 -13.21
C GLU A 80 -19.24 -4.85 -11.86
N ASP A 81 -19.76 -6.09 -11.80
CA ASP A 81 -19.72 -6.90 -10.57
C ASP A 81 -18.28 -7.26 -10.18
N PHE A 82 -17.47 -7.63 -11.17
CA PHE A 82 -16.07 -7.95 -10.94
C PHE A 82 -15.26 -6.75 -10.46
N VAL A 83 -15.47 -5.56 -11.05
CA VAL A 83 -14.82 -4.33 -10.60
C VAL A 83 -15.21 -4.00 -9.15
N ARG A 84 -16.48 -4.17 -8.78
CA ARG A 84 -16.91 -4.00 -7.37
C ARG A 84 -16.22 -4.99 -6.43
N ALA A 85 -16.03 -6.24 -6.85
CA ALA A 85 -15.28 -7.22 -6.06
C ALA A 85 -13.80 -6.80 -5.88
N CYS A 86 -13.17 -6.26 -6.92
CA CYS A 86 -11.82 -5.70 -6.84
C CYS A 86 -11.75 -4.48 -5.91
N ASP A 87 -12.75 -3.60 -5.91
CA ASP A 87 -12.79 -2.44 -5.01
C ASP A 87 -12.94 -2.86 -3.54
N VAL A 88 -13.79 -3.83 -3.23
CA VAL A 88 -13.90 -4.40 -1.88
C VAL A 88 -12.56 -4.98 -1.44
N TRP A 89 -11.94 -5.78 -2.31
CA TRP A 89 -10.61 -6.35 -2.05
C TRP A 89 -9.55 -5.28 -1.81
N LYS A 90 -9.50 -4.24 -2.66
CA LYS A 90 -8.61 -3.09 -2.51
C LYS A 90 -8.73 -2.46 -1.13
N THR A 91 -9.95 -2.10 -0.73
CA THR A 91 -10.19 -1.45 0.57
C THR A 91 -9.75 -2.33 1.74
N GLU A 92 -10.08 -3.62 1.72
CA GLU A 92 -9.67 -4.55 2.78
C GLU A 92 -8.14 -4.73 2.84
N ARG A 93 -7.48 -4.86 1.69
CA ARG A 93 -6.03 -5.08 1.65
C ARG A 93 -5.24 -3.82 2.00
N MET A 94 -5.66 -2.64 1.52
CA MET A 94 -5.04 -1.38 1.92
C MET A 94 -5.12 -1.19 3.44
N ALA A 95 -6.28 -1.43 4.05
CA ALA A 95 -6.46 -1.34 5.50
C ALA A 95 -5.58 -2.35 6.27
N SER A 96 -5.45 -3.59 5.77
CA SER A 96 -4.58 -4.61 6.37
C SER A 96 -3.10 -4.16 6.34
N ILE A 97 -2.61 -3.78 5.16
CA ILE A 97 -1.23 -3.36 4.94
C ILE A 97 -0.91 -2.10 5.76
N GLU A 98 -1.81 -1.11 5.78
CA GLU A 98 -1.66 0.10 6.60
C GLU A 98 -1.48 -0.26 8.09
N ASN A 99 -2.33 -1.14 8.63
CA ASN A 99 -2.21 -1.60 10.00
C ASN A 99 -0.88 -2.35 10.26
N GLN A 100 -0.39 -3.14 9.30
CA GLN A 100 0.94 -3.77 9.41
C GLN A 100 2.07 -2.73 9.47
N LEU A 101 2.04 -1.72 8.61
CA LEU A 101 3.01 -0.62 8.59
C LEU A 101 2.96 0.21 9.88
N ILE A 102 1.76 0.47 10.42
CA ILE A 102 1.57 1.16 11.71
C ILE A 102 2.18 0.32 12.84
N LYS A 103 1.92 -1.00 12.88
CA LYS A 103 2.48 -1.91 13.90
C LYS A 103 3.99 -2.04 13.84
N LEU A 104 4.59 -1.90 12.65
CA LEU A 104 6.05 -1.80 12.49
C LEU A 104 6.63 -0.49 13.02
N GLY A 105 5.79 0.48 13.40
CA GLY A 105 6.21 1.78 13.89
C GLY A 105 6.68 2.74 12.80
N SER A 106 6.29 2.50 11.54
CA SER A 106 6.71 3.35 10.42
C SER A 106 6.26 4.81 10.60
N SER A 107 7.17 5.74 10.35
CA SER A 107 6.92 7.19 10.45
C SER A 107 6.39 7.81 9.14
N LEU A 108 5.54 7.08 8.42
CA LEU A 108 5.02 7.48 7.11
C LEU A 108 4.14 8.75 7.19
N SER A 109 4.11 9.48 6.09
CA SER A 109 3.30 10.70 5.92
C SER A 109 1.89 10.33 5.44
N TRP A 110 1.10 9.67 6.29
CA TRP A 110 -0.23 9.12 5.96
C TRP A 110 -1.22 10.10 5.33
N GLN A 111 -1.10 11.41 5.61
CA GLN A 111 -1.92 12.44 4.98
C GLN A 111 -1.68 12.60 3.47
N ARG A 112 -0.61 11.97 2.95
CA ARG A 112 -0.20 12.02 1.54
C ARG A 112 -0.29 10.65 0.87
N THR A 113 -0.98 9.69 1.48
CA THR A 113 -1.21 8.37 0.90
C THR A 113 -1.84 8.50 -0.48
N PHE A 114 -1.32 7.74 -1.44
CA PHE A 114 -1.88 7.64 -2.78
C PHE A 114 -2.12 6.17 -3.16
N TYR A 115 -3.05 5.96 -4.07
CA TYR A 115 -3.22 4.71 -4.78
C TYR A 115 -3.03 4.94 -6.27
N THR A 116 -2.37 4.00 -6.96
CA THR A 116 -2.00 4.14 -8.39
C THR A 116 -3.16 4.42 -9.34
N MET A 117 -4.41 4.14 -8.96
CA MET A 117 -5.60 4.47 -9.76
C MET A 117 -6.49 5.55 -9.14
N ASP A 118 -6.01 6.29 -8.12
CA ASP A 118 -6.72 7.48 -7.65
C ASP A 118 -6.80 8.53 -8.78
N THR A 119 -7.96 9.20 -8.87
CA THR A 119 -8.23 10.27 -9.85
C THR A 119 -7.82 11.63 -9.33
#